data_AF-A0A542URT4-F1
#
_entry.id   AF-A0A542URT4-F1
#
_cell.length_a   1.000
_cell.length_b   1.000
_cell.length_c   1.000
_cell.angle_alpha   90.00
_cell.angle_beta   90.00
_cell.angle_gamma   90.00
#
_symmetry.space_group_name_H-M   'P 1'
#
loop_
_entity.id
_entity.type
_entity.pdbx_description
1 polymer ?
#
loop_
_entity_poly.entity_id
_entity_poly.type
_entity_poly.pdbx_seq_one_letter_code
_entity_poly.pdbx_strand_id
1 'polypeptide(L)'
;MRRGQVVPTGAMRSFGHEEIIVSKTDRQGRITYANEVFVRVSGYTERELLGAPHSIIRHPAMPRAVFRLLWDTIGGGDEVFAYVLNLAADGVGYWVLAHVTPTYDASGALTGYHSSRRWPQPAAVRAVEPLYAQLLAEEARHPTGNAAVDASTAMLRGVLADAGCSYEEWVWGLVREHEQDV
;
A
#
# COMPACT_ATOMS: atom_id res chain seq x y z
N MET A 1 10.35 -15.78 19.45
CA MET A 1 9.55 -16.69 18.59
C MET A 1 9.09 -15.90 17.38
N ARG A 2 9.23 -16.44 16.15
CA ARG A 2 8.59 -15.84 14.97
C ARG A 2 7.08 -16.04 15.09
N ARG A 3 6.27 -15.00 14.89
CA ARG A 3 4.82 -15.17 14.72
C ARG A 3 4.56 -16.11 13.53
N GLY A 4 3.57 -16.98 13.68
CA GLY A 4 3.04 -17.76 12.56
C GLY A 4 2.46 -16.84 11.48
N GLN A 5 2.05 -17.43 10.36
CA GLN A 5 1.39 -16.67 9.30
C GLN A 5 0.11 -16.02 9.85
N VAL A 6 0.01 -14.69 9.70
CA VAL A 6 -1.18 -13.94 10.10
C VAL A 6 -2.29 -14.17 9.06
N VAL A 7 -3.49 -14.49 9.54
CA VAL A 7 -4.65 -14.78 8.69
C VAL A 7 -5.66 -13.66 8.83
N PRO A 8 -6.24 -13.13 7.73
CA PRO A 8 -7.31 -12.14 7.81
C PRO A 8 -8.52 -12.65 8.58
N THR A 9 -9.03 -11.84 9.50
CA THR A 9 -10.27 -12.11 10.25
C THR A 9 -11.52 -11.70 9.48
N GLY A 10 -11.36 -10.88 8.43
CA GLY A 10 -12.45 -10.21 7.73
C GLY A 10 -12.91 -8.91 8.40
N ALA A 11 -12.50 -8.66 9.66
CA ALA A 11 -12.77 -7.39 10.31
C ALA A 11 -11.88 -6.28 9.75
N MET A 12 -12.40 -5.04 9.77
CA MET A 12 -11.67 -3.83 9.39
C MET A 12 -11.60 -2.88 10.59
N ARG A 13 -10.44 -2.24 10.78
CA ARG A 13 -10.27 -1.14 11.74
C ARG A 13 -9.92 0.16 11.06
N SER A 14 -10.24 1.25 11.75
CA SER A 14 -9.82 2.60 11.40
C SER A 14 -8.81 3.11 12.43
N PHE A 15 -8.21 4.25 12.12
CA PHE A 15 -7.43 5.09 13.02
C PHE A 15 -7.94 6.53 12.91
N GLY A 16 -7.41 7.45 13.71
CA GLY A 16 -7.90 8.83 13.74
C GLY A 16 -7.65 9.58 12.42
N HIS A 17 -8.58 10.45 12.04
CA HIS A 17 -8.54 11.22 10.79
C HIS A 17 -7.29 12.10 10.66
N GLU A 18 -6.84 12.67 11.78
CA GLU A 18 -5.64 13.52 11.87
C GLU A 18 -4.35 12.71 12.12
N GLU A 19 -4.47 11.41 12.34
CA GLU A 19 -3.30 10.58 12.63
C GLU A 19 -2.58 10.19 11.34
N ILE A 20 -1.25 10.30 11.37
CA ILE A 20 -0.39 9.89 10.27
C ILE A 20 0.41 8.67 10.70
N ILE A 21 0.29 7.59 9.96
CA ILE A 21 1.15 6.43 10.10
C ILE A 21 2.45 6.72 9.34
N VAL A 22 3.60 6.63 10.01
CA VAL A 22 4.92 6.92 9.42
C VAL A 22 5.83 5.71 9.54
N SER A 23 6.52 5.38 8.44
CA SER A 23 7.60 4.39 8.45
C SER A 23 8.72 4.79 7.51
N LYS A 24 9.96 4.44 7.87
CA LYS A 24 11.11 4.48 6.96
C LYS A 24 11.64 3.08 6.74
N THR A 25 12.26 2.88 5.59
CA THR A 25 12.87 1.61 5.22
C THR A 25 14.28 1.82 4.68
N ASP A 26 15.09 0.76 4.68
CA ASP A 26 16.30 0.70 3.86
C ASP A 26 15.96 0.46 2.38
N ARG A 27 16.99 0.37 1.52
CA ARG A 27 16.83 0.13 0.08
C ARG A 27 16.20 -1.22 -0.26
N GLN A 28 16.21 -2.17 0.68
CA GLN A 28 15.61 -3.50 0.53
C GLN A 28 14.19 -3.55 1.11
N GLY A 29 13.64 -2.41 1.54
CA GLY A 29 12.30 -2.32 2.10
C GLY A 29 12.19 -2.86 3.54
N ARG A 30 13.30 -3.02 4.27
CA ARG A 30 13.27 -3.37 5.69
C ARG A 30 13.05 -2.13 6.53
N ILE A 31 12.13 -2.21 7.48
CA ILE A 31 11.73 -1.07 8.30
C ILE A 31 12.89 -0.64 9.20
N THR A 32 13.27 0.62 9.11
CA THR A 32 14.31 1.27 9.94
C THR A 32 13.70 2.22 10.98
N TYR A 33 12.44 2.59 10.80
CA TYR A 33 11.69 3.44 11.72
C TYR A 33 10.18 3.18 11.58
N ALA A 34 9.47 3.21 12.70
CA ALA A 34 8.02 3.18 12.78
C ALA A 34 7.56 4.12 13.89
N ASN A 35 6.57 4.98 13.63
CA ASN A 35 6.02 5.83 14.68
C ASN A 35 5.01 5.07 15.57
N GLU A 36 4.63 5.69 16.69
CA GLU A 36 3.68 5.10 17.66
C GLU A 36 2.32 4.76 17.05
N VAL A 37 1.84 5.59 16.10
CA VAL A 37 0.60 5.32 15.36
C VAL A 37 0.73 4.02 14.56
N PHE A 38 1.86 3.82 13.87
CA PHE A 38 2.08 2.58 13.12
C PHE A 38 2.14 1.36 14.04
N VAL A 39 2.87 1.44 15.15
CA VAL A 39 2.95 0.37 16.17
C VAL A 39 1.55 0.01 16.66
N ARG A 40 0.75 1.01 17.07
CA ARG A 40 -0.60 0.79 17.61
C ARG A 40 -1.55 0.21 16.57
N VAL A 41 -1.65 0.81 15.38
CA VAL A 41 -2.63 0.40 14.35
C VAL A 41 -2.30 -0.98 13.80
N SER A 42 -1.01 -1.25 13.55
CA SER A 42 -0.56 -2.54 13.01
C SER A 42 -0.59 -3.67 14.03
N GLY A 43 -0.66 -3.39 15.33
CA GLY A 43 -0.65 -4.40 16.39
C GLY A 43 0.69 -5.13 16.56
N TYR A 44 1.73 -4.69 15.85
CA TYR A 44 3.10 -5.15 16.04
C TYR A 44 3.82 -4.26 17.04
N THR A 45 4.67 -4.85 17.88
CA THR A 45 5.61 -4.07 18.69
C THR A 45 6.67 -3.43 17.80
N GLU A 46 7.24 -2.30 18.22
CA GLU A 46 8.36 -1.66 17.49
C GLU A 46 9.50 -2.65 17.23
N ARG A 47 9.85 -3.48 18.22
CA ARG A 47 10.88 -4.53 18.10
C ARG A 47 10.55 -5.59 17.03
N GLU A 48 9.26 -5.88 16.78
CA GLU A 48 8.85 -6.78 15.70
C GLU A 48 8.89 -6.08 14.34
N LEU A 49 8.69 -4.76 14.29
CA LEU A 49 8.74 -3.97 13.06
C LEU A 49 10.18 -3.70 12.61
N LEU A 50 11.06 -3.26 13.51
CA LEU A 50 12.43 -2.88 13.14
C LEU A 50 13.21 -4.06 12.54
N GLY A 51 13.75 -3.86 11.34
CA GLY A 51 14.48 -4.85 10.54
C GLY A 51 13.58 -5.83 9.78
N ALA A 52 12.27 -5.86 10.03
CA ALA A 52 11.33 -6.68 9.27
C ALA A 52 11.08 -6.08 7.88
N PRO A 53 10.85 -6.92 6.85
CA PRO A 53 10.39 -6.40 5.57
C PRO A 53 9.04 -5.70 5.75
N HIS A 54 8.84 -4.56 5.08
CA HIS A 54 7.58 -3.80 5.17
C HIS A 54 6.37 -4.63 4.78
N SER A 55 6.56 -5.66 3.93
CA SER A 55 5.54 -6.64 3.57
C SER A 55 4.99 -7.48 4.73
N ILE A 56 5.51 -7.35 5.96
CA ILE A 56 4.95 -7.99 7.16
C ILE A 56 3.48 -7.61 7.40
N ILE A 57 3.08 -6.41 7.00
CA ILE A 57 1.69 -5.92 7.06
C ILE A 57 0.92 -6.08 5.75
N ARG A 58 1.43 -6.87 4.80
CA ARG A 58 0.77 -7.02 3.50
C ARG A 58 -0.51 -7.84 3.65
N HIS A 59 -1.65 -7.26 3.26
CA HIS A 59 -2.90 -8.00 3.17
C HIS A 59 -2.91 -8.89 1.91
N PRO A 60 -3.40 -10.15 2.00
CA PRO A 60 -3.49 -11.04 0.83
C PRO A 60 -4.47 -10.56 -0.24
N ALA A 61 -5.47 -9.74 0.13
CA ALA A 61 -6.39 -9.08 -0.79
C ALA A 61 -5.85 -7.75 -1.37
N MET A 62 -4.53 -7.54 -1.36
CA MET A 62 -3.91 -6.46 -2.13
C MET A 62 -3.38 -7.00 -3.48
N PRO A 63 -3.87 -6.46 -4.61
CA PRO A 63 -3.39 -6.87 -5.93
C PRO A 63 -1.87 -6.72 -6.06
N ARG A 64 -1.23 -7.72 -6.66
CA ARG A 64 0.21 -7.68 -6.95
C ARG A 64 0.56 -6.60 -7.96
N ALA A 65 -0.33 -6.30 -8.91
CA ALA A 65 -0.15 -5.21 -9.87
C ALA A 65 0.09 -3.85 -9.21
N VAL A 66 -0.67 -3.52 -8.16
CA VAL A 66 -0.55 -2.24 -7.46
C VAL A 66 0.79 -2.15 -6.73
N PHE A 67 1.26 -3.24 -6.12
CA PHE A 67 2.60 -3.27 -5.53
C PHE A 67 3.70 -3.19 -6.58
N ARG A 68 3.53 -3.84 -7.74
CA ARG A 68 4.48 -3.70 -8.83
C ARG A 68 4.58 -2.26 -9.29
N LEU A 69 3.45 -1.60 -9.53
CA LEU A 69 3.40 -0.18 -9.86
C LEU A 69 4.12 0.66 -8.80
N LEU A 70 3.81 0.47 -7.51
CA LEU A 70 4.47 1.16 -6.41
C LEU A 70 5.99 1.00 -6.46
N TRP A 71 6.50 -0.23 -6.59
CA TRP A 71 7.95 -0.51 -6.60
C TRP A 71 8.64 -0.01 -7.86
N ASP A 72 7.99 -0.14 -9.02
CA ASP A 72 8.52 0.37 -10.28
C ASP A 72 8.62 1.91 -10.23
N THR A 73 7.62 2.60 -9.68
CA THR A 73 7.60 4.07 -9.51
C THR A 73 8.70 4.55 -8.56
N ILE A 74 8.75 4.04 -7.33
CA ILE A 74 9.76 4.51 -6.36
C ILE A 74 11.17 4.04 -6.70
N GLY A 75 11.30 2.92 -7.42
CA GLY A 75 12.57 2.45 -7.97
C GLY A 75 13.08 3.33 -9.11
N GLY A 76 12.18 3.99 -9.85
CA GLY A 76 12.47 5.00 -10.87
C GLY A 76 12.91 6.35 -10.30
N GLY A 77 12.73 6.58 -9.00
CA GLY A 77 13.03 7.84 -8.32
C GLY A 77 11.83 8.77 -8.14
N ASP A 78 10.64 8.33 -8.57
CA ASP A 78 9.40 9.08 -8.44
C ASP A 78 8.67 8.75 -7.12
N GLU A 79 7.71 9.58 -6.74
CA GLU A 79 6.81 9.31 -5.62
C GLU A 79 5.51 8.64 -6.08
N VAL A 80 4.81 8.00 -5.15
CA VAL A 80 3.53 7.35 -5.46
C VAL A 80 2.52 7.54 -4.35
N PHE A 81 1.29 7.86 -4.76
CA PHE A 81 0.09 7.80 -3.95
C PHE A 81 -0.70 6.53 -4.30
N ALA A 82 -1.08 5.74 -3.30
CA ALA A 82 -1.85 4.52 -3.51
C ALA A 82 -2.75 4.21 -2.32
N TYR A 83 -3.96 3.72 -2.59
CA TYR A 83 -4.81 3.12 -1.56
C TYR A 83 -4.31 1.70 -1.26
N VAL A 84 -3.96 1.43 -0.01
CA VAL A 84 -3.36 0.16 0.42
C VAL A 84 -4.14 -0.43 1.57
N LEU A 85 -4.59 -1.68 1.40
CA LEU A 85 -5.12 -2.52 2.46
C LEU A 85 -3.97 -3.25 3.15
N ASN A 86 -3.82 -3.01 4.45
CA ASN A 86 -2.82 -3.65 5.29
C ASN A 86 -3.47 -4.67 6.23
N LEU A 87 -2.69 -5.63 6.71
CA LEU A 87 -3.07 -6.65 7.66
C LEU A 87 -2.32 -6.42 8.98
N ALA A 88 -3.05 -6.18 10.06
CA ALA A 88 -2.49 -6.05 11.40
C ALA A 88 -2.09 -7.42 11.96
N ALA A 89 -1.24 -7.43 12.99
CA ALA A 89 -0.68 -8.63 13.62
C ALA A 89 -1.73 -9.56 14.26
N ASP A 90 -2.93 -9.04 14.51
CA ASP A 90 -4.11 -9.75 15.00
C ASP A 90 -5.07 -10.18 13.88
N GLY A 91 -4.69 -9.98 12.62
CA GLY A 91 -5.46 -10.37 11.45
C GLY A 91 -6.54 -9.36 11.03
N VAL A 92 -6.68 -8.22 11.69
CA VAL A 92 -7.65 -7.18 11.30
C VAL A 92 -7.07 -6.34 10.15
N GLY A 93 -7.88 -6.09 9.12
CA GLY A 93 -7.49 -5.24 7.99
C GLY A 93 -7.59 -3.75 8.32
N TYR A 94 -6.79 -2.92 7.66
CA TYR A 94 -6.93 -1.46 7.71
C TYR A 94 -6.46 -0.82 6.40
N TRP A 95 -7.30 0.04 5.85
CA TRP A 95 -6.98 0.81 4.66
C TRP A 95 -6.14 2.05 5.02
N VAL A 96 -5.31 2.50 4.08
CA VAL A 96 -4.61 3.78 4.14
C VAL A 96 -4.56 4.42 2.75
N LEU A 97 -4.49 5.74 2.69
CA LEU A 97 -3.91 6.43 1.55
C LEU A 97 -2.40 6.59 1.81
N ALA A 98 -1.59 5.79 1.12
CA ALA A 98 -0.15 5.78 1.26
C ALA A 98 0.49 6.77 0.28
N HIS A 99 1.40 7.59 0.78
CA HIS A 99 2.37 8.37 0.03
C HIS A 99 3.75 7.77 0.30
N VAL A 100 4.46 7.36 -0.76
CA VAL A 100 5.78 6.74 -0.66
C VAL A 100 6.78 7.51 -1.52
N THR A 101 7.90 7.88 -0.91
CA THR A 101 8.96 8.66 -1.57
C THR A 101 10.33 7.98 -1.41
N PRO A 102 11.18 7.96 -2.44
CA PRO A 102 12.58 7.61 -2.28
C PRO A 102 13.28 8.62 -1.37
N THR A 103 14.26 8.16 -0.60
CA THR A 103 15.07 8.98 0.31
C THR A 103 16.53 8.95 -0.13
N TYR A 104 17.13 10.11 -0.31
CA TYR A 104 18.51 10.27 -0.77
C TYR A 104 19.38 10.89 0.33
N ASP A 105 20.65 10.51 0.39
CA ASP A 105 21.63 11.21 1.23
C ASP A 105 22.14 12.50 0.57
N ALA A 106 23.03 13.22 1.27
CA ALA A 106 23.63 14.45 0.78
C ALA A 106 24.47 14.28 -0.52
N SER A 107 24.85 13.05 -0.87
CA SER A 107 25.56 12.75 -2.13
C SER A 107 24.62 12.43 -3.30
N GLY A 108 23.30 12.38 -3.04
CA GLY A 108 22.30 11.96 -4.02
C GLY A 108 22.15 10.45 -4.14
N ALA A 109 22.74 9.66 -3.24
CA ALA A 109 22.60 8.20 -3.27
C ALA A 109 21.30 7.78 -2.57
N LEU A 110 20.53 6.89 -3.21
CA LEU A 110 19.33 6.30 -2.63
C LEU A 110 19.71 5.51 -1.36
N THR A 111 19.09 5.85 -0.24
CA THR A 111 19.31 5.24 1.08
C THR A 111 18.14 4.40 1.56
N GLY A 112 16.96 4.61 1.00
CA GLY A 112 15.77 3.85 1.32
C GLY A 112 14.50 4.58 0.92
N TYR A 113 13.39 4.27 1.58
CA TYR A 113 12.09 4.85 1.26
C TYR A 113 11.40 5.34 2.53
N HIS A 114 10.65 6.43 2.39
CA HIS A 114 9.81 6.99 3.42
C HIS A 114 8.36 6.85 3.01
N SER A 115 7.49 6.46 3.95
CA SER A 115 6.05 6.42 3.72
C SER A 115 5.29 7.14 4.82
N SER A 116 4.43 8.06 4.39
CA SER A 116 3.38 8.65 5.21
C SER A 116 2.03 8.10 4.75
N ARG A 117 1.16 7.76 5.71
CA ARG A 117 -0.10 7.06 5.45
C ARG A 117 -1.22 7.78 6.19
N ARG A 118 -2.16 8.30 5.42
CA ARG A 118 -3.31 9.08 5.90
C ARG A 118 -4.54 8.20 6.04
N TRP A 119 -5.46 8.67 6.86
CA TRP A 119 -6.80 8.10 6.92
C TRP A 119 -7.44 8.11 5.53
N PRO A 120 -7.92 6.96 5.03
CA PRO A 120 -8.56 6.90 3.72
C PRO A 120 -10.04 7.25 3.86
N GLN A 121 -10.53 8.16 3.01
CA GLN A 121 -11.95 8.44 2.94
C GLN A 121 -12.74 7.19 2.52
N PRO A 122 -13.82 6.80 3.23
CA PRO A 122 -14.61 5.61 2.93
C PRO A 122 -15.17 5.59 1.51
N ALA A 123 -15.50 6.75 0.95
CA ALA A 123 -16.01 6.85 -0.41
C ALA A 123 -14.93 6.48 -1.45
N ALA A 124 -13.70 6.99 -1.28
CA ALA A 124 -12.57 6.58 -2.11
C ALA A 124 -12.26 5.08 -1.98
N VAL A 125 -12.31 4.51 -0.77
CA VAL A 125 -12.12 3.06 -0.57
C VAL A 125 -13.16 2.26 -1.36
N ARG A 126 -14.44 2.64 -1.28
CA ARG A 126 -15.52 1.98 -2.05
C ARG A 126 -15.32 2.09 -3.56
N ALA A 127 -14.68 3.16 -4.04
CA ALA A 127 -14.35 3.32 -5.46
C ALA A 127 -13.16 2.46 -5.90
N VAL A 128 -12.20 2.22 -5.00
CA VAL A 128 -11.00 1.40 -5.24
C VAL A 128 -11.31 -0.10 -5.24
N GLU A 129 -12.17 -0.54 -4.32
CA GLU A 129 -12.47 -1.96 -4.10
C GLU A 129 -12.88 -2.73 -5.38
N PRO A 130 -13.77 -2.22 -6.26
CA PRO A 130 -14.14 -2.91 -7.49
C PRO A 130 -12.97 -3.14 -8.44
N LEU A 131 -12.07 -2.16 -8.60
CA LEU A 131 -10.88 -2.31 -9.43
C LEU A 131 -9.97 -3.39 -8.83
N TYR A 132 -9.72 -3.34 -7.52
CA TYR A 132 -8.84 -4.31 -6.87
C TYR A 132 -9.40 -5.73 -6.92
N ALA A 133 -10.72 -5.89 -6.78
CA ALA A 133 -11.38 -7.17 -6.95
C ALA A 133 -11.20 -7.75 -8.36
N GLN A 134 -11.30 -6.91 -9.40
CA GLN A 134 -11.05 -7.34 -10.79
C GLN A 134 -9.60 -7.79 -10.99
N LEU A 135 -8.64 -7.02 -10.47
CA LEU A 135 -7.22 -7.37 -10.55
C LEU A 135 -6.91 -8.69 -9.83
N LEU A 136 -7.47 -8.91 -8.64
CA LEU A 136 -7.31 -10.17 -7.91
C LEU A 136 -7.96 -11.35 -8.64
N ALA A 137 -9.14 -11.14 -9.22
CA ALA A 137 -9.82 -12.16 -10.02
C ALA A 137 -8.99 -12.52 -11.26
N GLU A 138 -8.32 -11.54 -11.87
CA GLU A 138 -7.37 -11.79 -12.95
C GLU A 138 -6.17 -12.58 -12.47
N GLU A 139 -5.52 -12.17 -11.37
CA GLU A 139 -4.37 -12.87 -10.80
C GLU A 139 -4.67 -14.36 -10.51
N ALA A 140 -5.88 -14.67 -10.05
CA ALA A 140 -6.32 -16.03 -9.73
C ALA A 140 -6.47 -16.94 -10.97
N ARG A 141 -6.55 -16.39 -12.18
CA ARG A 141 -6.67 -17.17 -13.43
C ARG A 141 -5.35 -17.71 -13.94
N HIS A 142 -4.22 -17.27 -13.37
CA HIS A 142 -2.90 -17.59 -13.89
C HIS A 142 -2.16 -18.63 -13.05
N PRO A 143 -1.43 -19.55 -13.68
CA PRO A 143 -0.82 -20.70 -13.00
C PRO A 143 0.41 -20.35 -12.15
N THR A 144 1.02 -19.19 -12.39
CA THR A 144 2.23 -18.76 -11.69
C THR A 144 2.11 -17.34 -11.19
N GLY A 145 2.85 -17.01 -10.13
CA GLY A 145 2.85 -15.67 -9.56
C GLY A 145 3.29 -14.59 -10.54
N ASN A 146 4.29 -14.87 -11.38
CA ASN A 146 4.78 -13.88 -12.37
C ASN A 146 3.75 -13.64 -13.46
N ALA A 147 3.17 -14.70 -14.04
CA ALA A 147 2.11 -14.56 -15.03
C ALA A 147 0.88 -13.81 -14.48
N ALA A 148 0.51 -14.10 -13.22
CA ALA A 148 -0.55 -13.38 -12.52
C ALA A 148 -0.26 -11.87 -12.40
N VAL A 149 0.96 -11.49 -11.98
CA VAL A 149 1.36 -10.09 -11.87
C VAL A 149 1.38 -9.42 -13.24
N ASP A 150 1.93 -10.06 -14.26
CA ASP A 150 2.00 -9.49 -15.61
C ASP A 150 0.59 -9.24 -16.17
N ALA A 151 -0.31 -10.20 -16.01
CA ALA A 151 -1.69 -10.08 -16.48
C ALA A 151 -2.48 -9.00 -15.75
N SER A 152 -2.45 -8.97 -14.42
CA SER A 152 -3.14 -7.91 -13.68
C SER A 152 -2.50 -6.54 -13.88
N THR A 153 -1.19 -6.47 -14.13
CA THR A 153 -0.51 -5.22 -14.50
C THR A 153 -0.98 -4.72 -15.86
N ALA A 154 -1.11 -5.62 -16.85
CA ALA A 154 -1.65 -5.29 -18.16
C ALA A 154 -3.12 -4.84 -18.07
N MET A 155 -3.94 -5.52 -17.26
CA MET A 155 -5.32 -5.13 -16.99
C MET A 155 -5.41 -3.75 -16.35
N LEU A 156 -4.61 -3.47 -15.30
CA LEU A 156 -4.57 -2.15 -14.65
C LEU A 156 -4.25 -1.05 -15.66
N ARG A 157 -3.23 -1.26 -16.50
CA ARG A 157 -2.87 -0.31 -17.57
C ARG A 157 -4.00 -0.11 -18.58
N GLY A 158 -4.71 -1.17 -18.95
CA GLY A 158 -5.87 -1.10 -19.85
C GLY A 158 -7.00 -0.26 -19.26
N VAL A 159 -7.39 -0.52 -18.01
CA VAL A 159 -8.44 0.24 -17.31
C VAL A 159 -8.09 1.73 -17.24
N LEU A 160 -6.84 2.05 -16.89
CA LEU A 160 -6.36 3.43 -16.81
C LEU A 160 -6.33 4.11 -18.19
N ALA A 161 -5.89 3.40 -19.23
CA ALA A 161 -5.90 3.90 -20.60
C ALA A 161 -7.32 4.17 -21.12
N ASP A 162 -8.27 3.28 -20.84
CA ASP A 162 -9.68 3.46 -21.21
C ASP A 162 -10.32 4.67 -20.49
N ALA A 163 -9.89 4.93 -19.25
CA ALA A 163 -10.28 6.11 -18.48
C ALA A 163 -9.53 7.39 -18.90
N GLY A 164 -8.49 7.27 -19.75
CA GLY A 164 -7.67 8.39 -20.21
C GLY A 164 -6.83 9.05 -19.11
N CYS A 165 -6.45 8.31 -18.06
CA CYS A 165 -5.68 8.84 -16.94
C CYS A 165 -4.56 7.89 -16.48
N SER A 166 -3.57 8.44 -15.80
CA SER A 166 -2.56 7.68 -15.07
C SER A 166 -3.12 7.14 -13.74
N TYR A 167 -2.41 6.19 -13.12
CA TYR A 167 -2.79 5.69 -11.79
C TYR A 167 -2.80 6.82 -10.76
N GLU A 168 -1.81 7.73 -10.84
CA GLU A 168 -1.73 8.88 -9.96
C GLU A 168 -2.93 9.82 -10.15
N GLU A 169 -3.27 10.19 -11.39
CA GLU A 169 -4.44 11.02 -11.69
C GLU A 169 -5.74 10.36 -11.22
N TRP A 170 -5.87 9.04 -11.39
CA TRP A 170 -7.00 8.28 -10.88
C TRP A 170 -7.10 8.36 -9.35
N VAL A 171 -6.00 8.13 -8.63
CA VAL A 171 -5.97 8.26 -7.16
C VAL A 171 -6.32 9.67 -6.72
N TRP A 172 -5.76 10.70 -7.36
CA TRP A 172 -6.06 12.10 -7.03
C TRP A 172 -7.50 12.50 -7.36
N GLY A 173 -8.10 11.93 -8.42
CA GLY A 173 -9.51 12.08 -8.71
C GLY A 173 -10.37 11.66 -7.53
N LEU A 174 -10.08 10.50 -6.94
CA LEU A 174 -10.80 9.99 -5.77
C LEU A 174 -10.59 10.84 -4.51
N VAL A 175 -9.43 11.50 -4.36
CA VAL A 175 -9.21 12.43 -3.23
C VAL A 175 -10.05 13.70 -3.40
N ARG A 176 -10.02 14.31 -4.61
CA ARG A 176 -10.69 15.60 -4.88
C ARG A 176 -12.21 15.51 -4.88
N GLU A 177 -12.78 14.42 -5.34
CA GLU A 177 -14.23 14.18 -5.34
C GLU A 177 -14.84 14.21 -3.93
N HIS A 178 -14.03 14.08 -2.89
CA HIS A 178 -14.47 13.90 -1.51
C HIS A 178 -13.89 14.93 -0.54
N GLU A 179 -13.10 15.90 -1.03
CA GLU A 179 -12.77 17.13 -0.29
C GLU A 179 -13.95 18.13 -0.25
N GLN A 180 -15.01 17.91 -1.05
CA GLN A 180 -16.19 18.77 -1.10
C GLN A 180 -17.33 18.39 -0.13
N ASP A 181 -17.15 17.30 0.63
CA ASP A 181 -18.15 16.77 1.56
C ASP A 181 -17.86 17.11 3.05
N VAL A 182 -17.02 18.12 3.32
CA VAL A 182 -16.64 18.59 4.67
C VAL A 182 -17.11 20.01 4.93
#